data_AF-A0AAD8CBA9-F1
#
_entry.id   AF-A0AAD8CBA9-F1
#
_cell.length_a   1.000
_cell.length_b   1.000
_cell.length_c   1.000
_cell.angle_alpha   90.00
_cell.angle_beta   90.00
_cell.angle_gamma   90.00
#
_symmetry.space_group_name_H-M   'P 1'
#
loop_
_entity.id
_entity.type
_entity.pdbx_description
1 polymer ?
#
loop_
_entity_poly.entity_id
_entity_poly.type
_entity_poly.pdbx_seq_one_letter_code
_entity_poly.pdbx_strand_id
1 'polypeptide(L)'
;MFLVLFGLLTTYNVLGTVPLRNMEYFVNELLQQKEITYLVYKVIVNCEGRSWFIFRRYNEFHSLYEKIKKLFPEANLKLPGKKIFGNLDPEFIQHRREGLDEFIRKLVTHPKLCQQ
;
A
#
# COMPACT_ATOMS: atom_id res chain seq x y z
N MET A 1 7.58 14.58 -9.48
CA MET A 1 7.54 13.82 -8.21
C MET A 1 6.82 12.48 -8.34
N PHE A 2 6.31 12.18 -9.54
CA PHE A 2 6.00 10.85 -10.05
C PHE A 2 6.98 9.74 -9.65
N LEU A 3 8.30 9.95 -9.66
CA LEU A 3 9.30 8.88 -9.58
C LEU A 3 9.35 8.03 -8.28
N VAL A 4 8.89 8.52 -7.13
CA VAL A 4 8.95 7.73 -5.87
C VAL A 4 7.80 6.72 -5.77
N LEU A 5 6.63 7.07 -6.33
CA LEU A 5 5.52 6.13 -6.57
C LEU A 5 5.72 5.34 -7.87
N PHE A 6 6.37 5.94 -8.89
CA PHE A 6 6.76 5.28 -10.14
C PHE A 6 7.72 4.12 -9.89
N GLY A 7 8.74 4.29 -9.03
CA GLY A 7 9.70 3.24 -8.71
C GLY A 7 9.09 2.03 -7.99
N LEU A 8 7.91 2.18 -7.37
CA LEU A 8 7.16 1.09 -6.75
C LEU A 8 6.15 0.42 -7.70
N LEU A 9 5.84 1.06 -8.84
CA LEU A 9 4.94 0.56 -9.89
C LEU A 9 5.69 0.02 -11.11
N THR A 10 6.93 0.46 -11.39
CA THR A 10 7.68 0.04 -12.58
C THR A 10 8.51 -1.23 -12.42
N THR A 11 8.61 -1.80 -11.21
CA THR A 11 9.23 -3.13 -11.06
C THR A 11 8.35 -4.28 -11.58
N TYR A 12 7.10 -4.01 -11.97
CA TYR A 12 6.24 -4.96 -12.66
C TYR A 12 5.50 -4.26 -13.81
N ASN A 13 5.91 -4.56 -15.04
CA ASN A 13 5.35 -4.05 -16.30
C ASN A 13 3.82 -3.89 -16.29
N VAL A 14 3.28 -2.66 -16.25
CA VAL A 14 2.06 -2.26 -16.98
C VAL A 14 2.02 -0.72 -17.18
N LEU A 15 2.20 -0.31 -18.44
CA LEU A 15 1.63 0.87 -19.14
C LEU A 15 1.51 2.23 -18.42
N GLY A 16 2.44 3.15 -18.75
CA GLY A 16 2.18 4.58 -18.90
C GLY A 16 1.92 5.39 -17.61
N THR A 17 2.34 6.66 -17.61
CA THR A 17 2.10 7.60 -16.52
C THR A 17 0.60 7.91 -16.39
N VAL A 18 -0.10 7.23 -15.49
CA VAL A 18 -1.51 7.52 -15.17
C VAL A 18 -1.56 8.41 -13.92
N PRO A 19 -2.25 9.57 -13.96
CA PRO A 19 -2.42 10.43 -12.79
C PRO A 19 -3.21 9.70 -11.68
N LEU A 20 -2.80 9.87 -10.43
CA LEU A 20 -3.34 9.18 -9.25
C LEU A 20 -4.75 9.65 -8.81
N ARG A 21 -5.42 10.47 -9.62
CA ARG A 21 -6.72 11.05 -9.26
C ARG A 21 -7.82 10.01 -9.53
N ASN A 22 -8.73 9.82 -8.58
CA ASN A 22 -9.86 8.86 -8.66
C ASN A 22 -9.47 7.38 -8.58
N MET A 23 -8.46 7.07 -7.77
CA MET A 23 -7.97 5.71 -7.61
C MET A 23 -8.64 5.04 -6.42
N GLU A 24 -9.51 4.07 -6.66
CA GLU A 24 -10.13 3.27 -5.61
C GLU A 24 -9.25 2.07 -5.31
N TYR A 25 -9.01 1.81 -4.03
CA TYR A 25 -8.18 0.71 -3.59
C TYR A 25 -8.93 -0.22 -2.66
N PHE A 26 -8.63 -1.51 -2.72
CA PHE A 26 -9.23 -2.49 -1.82
C PHE A 26 -8.22 -3.56 -1.42
N VAL A 27 -8.01 -3.77 -0.13
CA VAL A 27 -7.16 -4.88 0.36
C VAL A 27 -8.02 -6.12 0.56
N ASN A 28 -8.01 -7.04 -0.41
CA ASN A 28 -9.06 -8.06 -0.53
C ASN A 28 -8.67 -9.46 -0.05
N GLU A 29 -7.37 -9.79 0.02
CA GLU A 29 -6.99 -11.20 0.23
C GLU A 29 -5.58 -11.37 0.82
N LEU A 30 -5.42 -12.42 1.62
CA LEU A 30 -4.17 -12.87 2.20
C LEU A 30 -3.62 -14.03 1.38
N LEU A 31 -2.41 -13.91 0.83
CA LEU A 31 -1.75 -15.03 0.15
C LEU A 31 -0.66 -15.63 1.04
N GLN A 32 -0.67 -16.96 1.16
CA GLN A 32 0.38 -17.76 1.79
C GLN A 32 1.27 -18.40 0.71
N GLN A 33 2.59 -18.23 0.79
CA GLN A 33 3.57 -18.95 -0.06
C GLN A 33 4.36 -19.99 0.77
N LYS A 34 4.76 -21.10 0.15
CA LYS A 34 5.36 -22.27 0.83
C LYS A 34 6.91 -22.20 0.91
N GLU A 35 7.44 -22.92 1.89
CA GLU A 35 8.79 -22.98 2.51
C GLU A 35 9.06 -21.98 3.64
N ILE A 36 8.56 -20.75 3.58
CA ILE A 36 8.56 -19.83 4.73
C ILE A 36 7.23 -19.07 4.78
N THR A 37 6.49 -19.19 5.90
CA THR A 37 5.15 -18.61 6.03
C THR A 37 5.20 -17.09 6.09
N TYR A 38 4.89 -16.43 4.98
CA TYR A 38 4.69 -14.99 4.92
C TYR A 38 3.28 -14.65 4.47
N LEU A 39 2.80 -13.51 4.95
CA LEU A 39 1.50 -12.98 4.61
C LEU A 39 1.66 -11.82 3.63
N VAL A 40 0.99 -11.94 2.49
CA VAL A 40 0.96 -10.96 1.41
C VAL A 40 -0.44 -10.36 1.31
N TYR A 41 -0.52 -9.04 1.19
CA TYR A 41 -1.75 -8.30 0.98
C TYR A 41 -1.94 -8.06 -0.53
N LYS A 42 -3.13 -8.41 -1.02
CA LYS A 42 -3.59 -8.07 -2.37
C LYS A 42 -4.33 -6.72 -2.34
N VAL A 43 -3.72 -5.70 -2.91
CA VAL A 43 -4.32 -4.38 -3.12
C VAL A 43 -4.90 -4.33 -4.53
N ILE A 44 -6.20 -4.15 -4.64
CA ILE A 44 -6.88 -3.85 -5.89
C ILE A 44 -6.76 -2.36 -6.13
N VAL A 45 -6.55 -1.98 -7.38
CA VAL A 45 -6.44 -0.60 -7.80
C VAL A 45 -7.39 -0.38 -8.96
N ASN A 46 -8.28 0.60 -8.86
CA ASN A 46 -9.16 1.01 -9.96
C ASN A 46 -8.88 2.47 -10.29
N CYS A 47 -8.55 2.78 -11.54
CA CYS A 47 -8.31 4.15 -12.00
C CYS A 47 -8.82 4.31 -13.42
N GLU A 48 -9.72 5.26 -13.66
CA GLU A 48 -10.22 5.64 -15.00
C GLU A 48 -10.67 4.43 -15.86
N GLY A 49 -11.45 3.52 -15.27
CA GLY A 49 -11.96 2.33 -15.95
C GLY A 49 -10.95 1.20 -16.16
N ARG A 50 -9.74 1.33 -15.63
CA ARG A 50 -8.73 0.26 -15.59
C ARG A 50 -8.56 -0.28 -14.17
N SER A 51 -8.33 -1.58 -14.06
CA SER A 51 -8.13 -2.26 -12.78
C SER A 51 -6.90 -3.15 -12.81
N TRP A 52 -6.12 -3.15 -11.74
CA TRP A 52 -4.98 -4.07 -11.56
C TRP A 52 -4.77 -4.46 -10.10
N PHE A 53 -3.91 -5.44 -9.88
CA PHE A 53 -3.56 -5.94 -8.56
C PHE A 53 -2.11 -5.61 -8.21
N ILE A 54 -1.87 -5.22 -6.96
CA ILE A 54 -0.55 -5.06 -6.37
C ILE A 54 -0.46 -6.01 -5.18
N PHE A 55 0.60 -6.82 -5.13
CA PHE A 55 0.86 -7.74 -4.02
C PHE A 55 2.02 -7.22 -3.18
N ARG A 56 1.78 -6.96 -1.89
CA ARG A 56 2.80 -6.38 -0.99
C ARG A 56 2.75 -7.01 0.40
N ARG A 57 3.90 -7.19 1.02
CA ARG A 57 4.04 -7.55 2.45
C ARG A 57 4.02 -6.30 3.32
N TYR A 58 3.71 -6.48 4.60
CA TYR A 58 3.72 -5.38 5.59
C TYR A 58 5.02 -4.56 5.59
N ASN A 59 6.19 -5.23 5.50
CA ASN A 59 7.48 -4.53 5.51
C ASN A 59 7.69 -3.62 4.28
N GLU A 60 7.04 -3.90 3.15
CA GLU A 60 7.08 -3.04 1.97
C GLU A 60 6.24 -1.78 2.20
N PHE A 61 5.05 -1.91 2.80
CA PHE A 61 4.26 -0.75 3.25
C PHE A 61 5.01 0.09 4.27
N HIS A 62 5.69 -0.55 5.23
CA HIS A 62 6.50 0.16 6.22
C HIS A 62 7.64 0.95 5.58
N SER A 63 8.32 0.37 4.60
CA SER A 63 9.40 1.06 3.87
C SER A 63 8.87 2.26 3.08
N LEU A 64 7.68 2.16 2.49
CA LEU A 64 7.01 3.27 1.83
C LEU A 64 6.60 4.36 2.84
N TYR A 65 6.01 3.96 3.96
CA TYR A 65 5.62 4.87 5.04
C TYR A 65 6.78 5.73 5.54
N GLU A 66 7.94 5.12 5.85
CA GLU A 66 9.12 5.85 6.33
C GLU A 66 9.63 6.87 5.30
N LYS A 67 9.59 6.52 4.01
CA LYS A 67 9.97 7.45 2.93
C LYS A 67 9.01 8.63 2.84
N ILE A 68 7.70 8.38 2.85
CA ILE A 68 6.69 9.45 2.78
C ILE A 68 6.76 10.33 4.01
N LYS A 69 6.85 9.75 5.21
CA LYS A 69 6.95 10.49 6.47
C LYS A 69 8.14 11.45 6.50
N LYS A 70 9.27 11.05 5.92
CA LYS A 70 10.47 11.90 5.80
C LYS A 70 10.26 13.05 4.82
N LEU A 71 9.54 12.82 3.72
CA LEU A 71 9.32 13.81 2.66
C LEU A 71 8.14 14.75 2.96
N PHE A 72 7.12 14.26 3.66
CA PHE A 72 5.85 14.94 3.93
C PHE A 72 5.42 14.70 5.39
N PRO A 73 6.18 15.21 6.37
CA PRO A 73 5.85 15.03 7.78
C PRO A 73 4.47 15.60 8.14
N GLU A 74 3.99 16.61 7.41
CA GLU A 74 2.68 17.24 7.59
C GLU A 74 1.50 16.35 7.19
N ALA A 75 1.72 15.30 6.40
CA ALA A 75 0.66 14.39 5.95
C ALA A 75 0.06 13.56 7.11
N ASN A 76 0.72 13.54 8.28
CA ASN A 76 0.29 12.88 9.52
C ASN A 76 -0.26 11.45 9.29
N LEU A 77 0.42 10.72 8.40
CA LEU A 77 0.05 9.34 8.07
C LEU A 77 0.34 8.43 9.27
N LYS A 78 -0.53 7.44 9.45
CA LYS A 78 -0.38 6.38 10.45
C LYS A 78 -0.28 5.05 9.74
N LEU A 79 0.58 4.17 10.24
CA LEU A 79 0.71 2.79 9.79
C LEU A 79 0.35 1.87 10.96
N PRO A 80 -0.39 0.76 10.75
CA PRO A 80 -0.65 -0.22 11.80
C PRO A 80 0.67 -0.79 12.35
N GLY A 81 0.67 -1.18 13.62
CA GLY A 81 1.89 -1.61 14.31
C GLY A 81 2.58 -2.84 13.74
N LYS A 82 3.91 -2.90 13.93
CA LYS A 82 4.69 -4.11 13.67
C LYS A 82 4.55 -5.06 14.85
N LYS A 83 4.22 -6.32 14.56
CA LYS A 83 4.21 -7.42 15.54
C LYS A 83 5.11 -8.52 15.01
N ILE A 84 6.04 -8.97 15.82
CA ILE A 84 7.05 -9.99 15.46
C ILE A 84 6.63 -11.38 15.97
N PHE A 85 5.86 -11.44 17.06
CA PHE A 85 5.22 -12.64 17.60
C PHE A 85 3.71 -12.62 17.34
N GLY A 86 3.10 -13.74 16.93
CA GLY A 86 1.66 -13.79 16.64
C GLY A 86 1.24 -12.87 15.48
N ASN A 87 2.13 -12.65 14.51
CA ASN A 87 1.87 -11.84 13.32
C ASN A 87 0.93 -12.53 12.30
N LEU A 88 0.64 -13.81 12.51
CA LEU A 88 -0.30 -14.64 11.76
C LEU A 88 -1.63 -14.84 12.51
N ASP A 89 -1.80 -14.19 13.67
CA ASP A 89 -3.06 -14.22 14.41
C ASP A 89 -4.19 -13.57 13.58
N PRO A 90 -5.35 -14.23 13.39
CA PRO A 90 -6.40 -13.73 12.50
C PRO A 90 -6.95 -12.35 12.87
N GLU A 91 -7.16 -12.09 14.17
CA GLU A 91 -7.65 -10.80 14.67
C GLU A 91 -6.63 -9.69 14.38
N PHE A 92 -5.36 -9.98 14.65
CA PHE A 92 -4.27 -9.06 14.33
C PHE A 92 -4.14 -8.80 12.83
N ILE A 93 -4.31 -9.82 11.99
CA ILE A 93 -4.29 -9.68 10.54
C ILE A 93 -5.45 -8.79 10.07
N GLN A 94 -6.66 -9.01 10.59
CA GLN A 94 -7.85 -8.21 10.29
C GLN A 94 -7.60 -6.74 10.62
N HIS A 95 -7.19 -6.45 11.85
CA HIS A 95 -6.90 -5.09 12.29
C HIS A 95 -5.79 -4.42 11.46
N ARG A 96 -4.73 -5.18 11.15
CA ARG A 96 -3.66 -4.67 10.29
C ARG A 96 -4.17 -4.37 8.88
N ARG A 97 -5.06 -5.18 8.32
CA ARG A 97 -5.66 -4.95 7.00
C ARG A 97 -6.43 -3.63 6.98
N GLU A 98 -7.25 -3.39 7.99
CA GLU A 98 -8.01 -2.14 8.15
C GLU A 98 -7.08 -0.93 8.27
N GLY A 99 -6.01 -1.03 9.07
CA GLY A 99 -5.02 0.04 9.18
C GLY A 99 -4.24 0.29 7.89
N LEU A 100 -3.95 -0.75 7.09
CA LEU A 100 -3.32 -0.60 5.78
C LEU A 100 -4.26 0.05 4.77
N ASP A 101 -5.56 -0.29 4.81
CA ASP A 101 -6.58 0.34 3.97
C ASP A 101 -6.69 1.84 4.27
N GLU A 102 -6.79 2.21 5.56
CA GLU A 102 -6.83 3.61 5.97
C GLU A 102 -5.58 4.38 5.55
N PHE A 103 -4.40 3.75 5.70
CA PHE A 103 -3.12 4.32 5.28
C PHE A 103 -3.10 4.63 3.77
N ILE A 104 -3.49 3.67 2.93
CA ILE A 104 -3.51 3.82 1.46
C ILE A 104 -4.54 4.89 1.07
N ARG A 105 -5.75 4.85 1.64
CA ARG A 105 -6.79 5.83 1.37
C ARG A 105 -6.33 7.26 1.69
N LYS A 106 -5.69 7.47 2.83
CA LYS A 106 -5.12 8.79 3.19
C LYS A 106 -4.01 9.20 2.23
N LEU A 107 -3.13 8.28 1.86
CA LEU A 107 -2.06 8.54 0.91
C LEU A 107 -2.59 9.06 -0.44
N VAL A 108 -3.65 8.43 -0.97
CA VAL A 108 -4.15 8.68 -2.34
C VAL A 108 -5.19 9.79 -2.42
N THR A 109 -5.70 10.24 -1.26
CA THR A 109 -6.59 11.40 -1.16
C THR A 109 -5.85 12.67 -0.77
N HIS A 110 -4.59 12.57 -0.32
CA HIS A 110 -3.83 13.73 0.15
C HIS A 110 -3.47 14.65 -1.03
N PRO A 111 -3.98 15.89 -1.09
CA PRO A 111 -3.86 16.74 -2.28
C PRO A 111 -2.42 16.98 -2.73
N LYS A 112 -1.49 17.15 -1.79
CA LYS A 112 -0.06 17.36 -2.10
C LYS A 112 0.68 16.10 -2.55
N LEU A 113 0.18 14.90 -2.19
CA LEU A 113 0.83 13.63 -2.59
C LEU A 113 0.37 13.19 -3.99
N CYS A 114 -0.78 13.70 -4.45
CA CYS A 114 -1.41 13.28 -5.70
C CYS A 114 -1.31 14.31 -6.84
N GLN A 115 -0.73 15.49 -6.63
CA GLN A 115 -0.76 16.62 -7.58
C GLN A 115 0.63 17.09 -8.11
N GLN A 116 1.71 16.29 -8.06
CA GLN A 116 3.07 16.74 -8.43
C GLN A 116 3.94 15.71 -9.19
#